data_AF-A0A4Y9FPV0-F1
#
_entry.id   AF-A0A4Y9FPV0-F1
#
_cell.length_a   1.000
_cell.length_b   1.000
_cell.length_c   1.000
_cell.angle_alpha   90.00
_cell.angle_beta   90.00
_cell.angle_gamma   90.00
#
_symmetry.space_group_name_H-M   'P 1'
#
loop_
_entity.id
_entity.type
_entity.pdbx_description
1 polymer ?
#
loop_
_entity_poly.entity_id
_entity_poly.type
_entity_poly.pdbx_seq_one_letter_code
_entity_poly.pdbx_strand_id
1 'polypeptide(L)'
;MEVTLVKEVIITPLLLDDETAAKTFSITKEHAGTCRREMKDIPRWNALLSDHGRLVDTKVFKHYLDYRGSVEWKNELETNRKKLRRLKKDV
;
A
#
# COMPACT_ATOMS: atom_id res chain seq x y z
N MET A 1 -27.37 -6.62 36.89
CA MET A 1 -26.66 -6.03 35.75
C MET A 1 -25.31 -6.73 35.69
N GLU A 2 -25.07 -7.57 34.69
CA GLU A 2 -23.78 -8.20 34.49
C GLU A 2 -22.94 -7.32 33.56
N VAL A 3 -21.71 -7.03 33.97
CA VAL A 3 -20.75 -6.25 33.18
C VAL A 3 -19.68 -7.21 32.68
N THR A 4 -19.74 -7.54 31.39
CA THR A 4 -18.77 -8.42 30.75
C THR A 4 -17.46 -7.66 30.51
N LEU A 5 -16.39 -8.07 31.16
CA LEU A 5 -15.04 -7.51 30.97
C LEU A 5 -14.34 -8.26 29.82
N VAL A 6 -14.14 -7.57 28.70
CA VAL A 6 -13.34 -8.09 27.60
C VAL A 6 -11.87 -8.08 28.01
N LYS A 7 -11.28 -9.28 28.13
CA LYS A 7 -9.94 -9.49 28.67
C LYS A 7 -8.84 -9.18 27.67
N GLU A 8 -9.10 -9.41 26.39
CA GLU A 8 -8.13 -9.20 25.30
C GLU A 8 -8.86 -9.17 23.94
N VAL A 9 -8.46 -8.26 23.04
CA VAL A 9 -8.95 -8.21 21.66
C VAL A 9 -7.77 -8.44 20.73
N ILE A 10 -7.74 -9.60 20.08
CA ILE A 10 -6.73 -9.93 19.08
C ILE A 10 -7.25 -9.45 17.72
N ILE A 11 -6.73 -8.33 17.24
CA ILE A 11 -6.99 -7.86 15.88
C ILE A 11 -5.87 -8.39 14.99
N THR A 12 -6.12 -9.50 14.30
CA THR A 12 -5.21 -10.02 13.28
C THR A 12 -4.99 -8.92 12.22
N PRO A 13 -3.75 -8.61 11.81
CA PRO A 13 -3.51 -7.66 10.74
C PRO A 13 -4.26 -8.15 9.48
N LEU A 14 -5.26 -7.39 9.05
CA LEU A 14 -6.00 -7.71 7.83
C LEU A 14 -5.11 -7.31 6.66
N LEU A 15 -4.38 -8.31 6.15
CA LEU A 15 -3.70 -8.20 4.86
C LEU A 15 -4.76 -8.15 3.76
N LEU A 16 -4.69 -7.09 2.96
CA LEU A 16 -5.64 -6.79 1.91
C LEU A 16 -5.05 -7.21 0.56
N ASP A 17 -5.83 -7.97 -0.20
CA ASP A 17 -5.67 -8.05 -1.64
C ASP A 17 -6.45 -6.90 -2.32
N ASP A 18 -6.38 -6.81 -3.66
CA ASP A 18 -7.02 -5.72 -4.42
C ASP A 18 -8.55 -5.68 -4.21
N GLU A 19 -9.20 -6.83 -3.99
CA GLU A 19 -10.64 -6.90 -3.78
C GLU A 19 -11.06 -6.50 -2.36
N THR A 20 -10.34 -6.98 -1.35
CA THR A 20 -10.59 -6.64 0.05
C THR A 20 -10.27 -5.17 0.27
N ALA A 21 -9.16 -4.65 -0.27
CA ALA A 21 -8.83 -3.22 -0.21
C ALA A 21 -9.91 -2.34 -0.85
N ALA A 22 -10.46 -2.77 -1.99
CA ALA A 22 -11.54 -2.03 -2.63
C ALA A 22 -12.79 -1.96 -1.74
N LYS A 23 -13.20 -3.07 -1.14
CA LYS A 23 -14.34 -3.11 -0.20
C LYS A 23 -14.06 -2.24 1.04
N THR A 24 -12.88 -2.37 1.64
CA THR A 24 -12.49 -1.67 2.88
C THR A 24 -12.45 -0.15 2.72
N PHE A 25 -11.96 0.35 1.59
CA PHE A 25 -11.78 1.78 1.35
C PHE A 25 -12.82 2.41 0.42
N SER A 26 -13.89 1.68 0.08
CA SER A 26 -14.91 2.10 -0.89
C SER A 26 -14.30 2.52 -2.25
N ILE A 27 -13.25 1.78 -2.59
CA ILE A 27 -12.48 1.65 -3.83
C ILE A 27 -13.18 1.04 -5.04
N THR A 28 -12.75 1.31 -6.27
CA THR A 28 -12.80 0.25 -7.29
C THR A 28 -11.61 -0.71 -7.12
N LYS A 29 -11.78 -1.98 -7.53
CA LYS A 29 -10.70 -2.99 -7.51
C LYS A 29 -9.54 -2.57 -8.39
N GLU A 30 -9.82 -1.96 -9.54
CA GLU A 30 -8.82 -1.44 -10.47
C GLU A 30 -8.00 -0.31 -9.84
N HIS A 31 -8.65 0.58 -9.08
CA HIS A 31 -7.98 1.65 -8.37
C HIS A 31 -7.07 1.09 -7.26
N ALA A 32 -7.58 0.14 -6.47
CA ALA A 32 -6.79 -0.52 -5.43
C ALA A 32 -5.55 -1.23 -6.01
N GLY A 33 -5.73 -2.02 -7.08
CA GLY A 33 -4.63 -2.69 -7.76
C GLY A 33 -3.64 -1.74 -8.41
N THR A 34 -4.09 -0.57 -8.89
CA THR A 34 -3.19 0.49 -9.37
C THR A 34 -2.33 1.04 -8.24
N CYS A 35 -2.93 1.36 -7.09
CA CYS A 35 -2.20 1.82 -5.92
C CYS A 35 -1.15 0.79 -5.47
N ARG A 36 -1.51 -0.48 -5.36
CA ARG A 36 -0.57 -1.55 -4.97
C ARG A 36 0.59 -1.72 -5.95
N ARG A 37 0.34 -1.62 -7.27
CA ARG A 37 1.41 -1.65 -8.27
C ARG A 37 2.35 -0.45 -8.15
N GLU A 38 1.82 0.75 -7.95
CA GLU A 38 2.64 1.93 -7.70
C GLU A 38 3.47 1.79 -6.41
N MET A 39 2.89 1.24 -5.33
CA MET A 39 3.63 0.94 -4.10
C MET A 39 4.81 0.01 -4.37
N LYS A 40 4.64 -0.98 -5.24
CA LYS A 40 5.71 -1.91 -5.63
C LYS A 40 6.87 -1.20 -6.36
N ASP A 41 6.58 -0.13 -7.09
CA ASP A 41 7.58 0.65 -7.84
C ASP A 41 8.33 1.68 -6.98
N ILE A 42 7.86 1.94 -5.75
CA ILE A 42 8.48 2.88 -4.82
C ILE A 42 9.16 2.13 -3.68
N PRO A 43 10.50 2.15 -3.55
CA PRO A 43 11.23 1.26 -2.65
C PRO A 43 10.74 1.24 -1.20
N ARG A 44 10.43 2.41 -0.61
CA ARG A 44 9.95 2.48 0.78
C ARG A 44 8.58 1.83 0.99
N TRP A 45 7.74 1.84 -0.04
CA TRP A 45 6.40 1.23 0.01
C TRP A 45 6.45 -0.25 -0.36
N ASN A 46 7.32 -0.63 -1.30
CA ASN A 46 7.52 -2.02 -1.70
C ASN A 46 7.95 -2.90 -0.52
N ALA A 47 8.83 -2.38 0.35
CA ALA A 47 9.27 -3.08 1.57
C ALA A 47 8.14 -3.36 2.57
N LEU A 48 6.99 -2.69 2.44
CA LEU A 48 5.82 -2.86 3.30
C LEU A 48 4.75 -3.78 2.68
N LEU A 49 5.00 -4.33 1.50
CA LEU A 49 4.11 -5.29 0.86
C LEU A 49 4.49 -6.73 1.20
N SER A 50 3.48 -7.59 1.31
CA SER A 50 3.62 -9.03 1.56
C SER A 50 3.30 -9.85 0.31
N ASP A 51 3.64 -11.14 0.33
CA ASP A 51 3.40 -12.09 -0.78
C ASP A 51 3.82 -11.53 -2.15
N HIS A 52 5.10 -11.18 -2.30
CA HIS A 52 5.67 -10.62 -3.54
C HIS A 52 4.96 -9.37 -4.08
N GLY A 53 4.37 -8.59 -3.17
CA GLY A 53 3.64 -7.38 -3.49
C GLY A 53 2.15 -7.56 -3.64
N ARG A 54 1.58 -8.75 -3.39
CA ARG A 54 0.14 -9.05 -3.59
C ARG A 54 -0.73 -8.61 -2.42
N LEU A 55 -0.15 -8.51 -1.23
CA LEU A 55 -0.88 -8.21 -0.01
C LEU A 55 -0.30 -6.98 0.67
N VAL A 56 -1.16 -6.22 1.35
CA VAL A 56 -0.78 -5.00 2.08
C VAL A 56 -1.57 -4.87 3.37
N ASP A 57 -0.92 -4.45 4.45
CA ASP A 57 -1.63 -4.13 5.70
C ASP A 57 -2.59 -2.95 5.50
N THR A 58 -3.76 -3.01 6.14
CA THR A 58 -4.80 -1.99 6.01
C THR A 58 -4.31 -0.59 6.39
N LYS A 59 -3.52 -0.44 7.47
CA LYS A 59 -2.99 0.86 7.90
C LYS A 59 -1.96 1.39 6.91
N VAL A 60 -1.11 0.50 6.39
CA VAL A 60 -0.12 0.86 5.37
C VAL A 60 -0.83 1.33 4.10
N PHE A 61 -1.88 0.63 3.66
CA PHE A 61 -2.62 1.01 2.47
C PHE A 61 -3.35 2.35 2.65
N LYS A 62 -3.98 2.59 3.81
CA LYS A 62 -4.57 3.90 4.12
C LYS A 62 -3.52 5.02 4.08
N HIS A 63 -2.37 4.78 4.68
CA HIS A 63 -1.27 5.75 4.67
C HIS A 63 -0.78 6.02 3.24
N TYR A 64 -0.72 5.00 2.39
CA TYR A 64 -0.41 5.20 0.98
C TYR A 64 -1.47 6.03 0.26
N LEU A 65 -2.77 5.80 0.51
CA LEU A 65 -3.84 6.59 -0.08
C LEU A 65 -3.75 8.08 0.29
N ASP A 66 -3.41 8.40 1.55
CA ASP A 66 -3.22 9.78 2.01
C ASP A 66 -1.97 10.43 1.41
N TYR A 67 -0.93 9.64 1.21
CA TYR A 67 0.30 10.07 0.55
C TYR A 67 0.13 10.26 -0.97
N ARG A 68 -0.68 9.43 -1.62
CA ARG A 68 -0.82 9.37 -3.07
C ARG A 68 -1.38 10.68 -3.62
N GLY A 69 -0.67 11.27 -4.58
CA GLY A 69 -1.03 12.55 -5.18
C GLY A 69 -0.41 13.78 -4.48
N SER A 70 0.23 13.60 -3.32
CA SER A 70 1.04 14.64 -2.67
C SER A 70 2.23 15.08 -3.54
N VAL A 71 2.85 16.20 -3.19
CA VAL A 71 4.08 16.68 -3.85
C VAL A 71 5.23 15.67 -3.66
N GLU A 72 5.34 15.09 -2.47
CA GLU A 72 6.35 14.07 -2.15
C GLU A 72 6.18 12.83 -3.04
N TRP A 73 4.93 12.38 -3.25
CA TRP A 73 4.62 11.28 -4.18
C TRP A 73 5.07 11.55 -5.61
N LYS A 74 4.80 12.75 -6.12
CA LYS A 74 5.23 13.14 -7.47
C LYS A 74 6.76 13.14 -7.60
N ASN A 75 7.45 13.67 -6.58
CA ASN A 75 8.91 13.75 -6.56
C ASN A 75 9.58 12.38 -6.50
N GLU A 76 9.07 11.45 -5.69
CA GLU A 76 9.60 10.08 -5.59
C GLU A 76 9.41 9.30 -6.90
N LEU A 77 8.23 9.42 -7.54
CA LEU A 77 7.99 8.80 -8.84
C LEU A 77 8.94 9.32 -9.91
N GLU A 78 9.17 10.63 -9.96
CA GLU A 78 10.11 11.22 -10.92
C GLU A 78 11.55 10.75 -10.67
N THR A 79 11.96 10.71 -9.40
CA THR A 79 13.28 10.24 -8.98
C THR A 79 13.51 8.79 -9.37
N ASN A 80 12.53 7.91 -9.11
CA ASN A 80 12.63 6.50 -9.48
C ASN A 80 12.65 6.30 -11.01
N ARG A 81 11.83 7.05 -11.76
CA ARG A 81 11.88 7.05 -13.23
C ARG A 81 13.25 7.48 -13.76
N LYS A 82 13.85 8.52 -13.19
CA LYS A 82 15.19 9.00 -13.55
C LYS A 82 16.25 7.92 -13.27
N LYS A 83 16.21 7.25 -12.11
CA LYS A 83 17.11 6.15 -11.77
C LYS A 83 17.01 4.98 -12.76
N LEU A 84 15.78 4.53 -13.07
CA LEU A 84 15.53 3.45 -14.03
C LEU A 84 16.05 3.80 -15.44
N ARG A 85 15.90 5.06 -15.87
CA ARG A 85 16.45 5.53 -17.16
C ARG A 85 17.98 5.52 -17.19
N ARG A 86 18.65 5.78 -16.07
CA ARG A 86 20.12 5.72 -15.98
C ARG A 86 20.61 4.28 -16.05
N LEU A 87 20.04 3.39 -15.24
CA LEU A 87 20.37 1.95 -15.24
C LEU A 87 20.23 1.32 -16.63
N LYS A 88 19.24 1.73 -17.43
CA LYS A 88 19.05 1.26 -18.81
C LYS A 88 20.06 1.81 -19.83
N LYS A 89 20.83 2.84 -19.48
CA LYS A 89 21.91 3.38 -20.34
C LYS A 89 23.27 2.72 -20.04
N ASP A 90 23.40 2.11 -18.87
CA ASP A 90 24.63 1.48 -18.39
C ASP A 90 24.66 -0.05 -18.67
N VAL A 91 23.65 -0.58 -19.37
CA VAL A 91 23.51 -1.98 -19.84
C VAL A 91 23.41 -1.96 -21.35
#